data_AF-A0A529Q204-F1
#
_entry.id   AF-A0A529Q204-F1
#
_cell.length_a   1.000
_cell.length_b   1.000
_cell.length_c   1.000
_cell.angle_alpha   90.00
_cell.angle_beta   90.00
_cell.angle_gamma   90.00
#
_symmetry.space_group_name_H-M   'P 1'
#
loop_
_entity.id
_entity.type
_entity.pdbx_description
1 polymer ?
#
loop_
_entity_poly.entity_id
_entity_poly.type
_entity_poly.pdbx_seq_one_letter_code
_entity_poly.pdbx_strand_id
1 'polypeptide(L)' 'MKAIVVTDQSAGAAGMKLVERPEPRAAINDVVVEVHAAGFVNTELEWPRIDGVRSP' A
#
# COMPACT_ATOMS: atom_id res chain seq x y z
N MET A 1 -5.27 -0.79 13.48
CA MET A 1 -5.87 -1.33 12.25
C MET A 1 -4.97 -2.38 11.62
N LYS A 2 -5.55 -3.44 11.04
CA LYS A 2 -4.80 -4.44 10.28
C LYS A 2 -4.59 -3.99 8.84
N ALA A 3 -3.43 -4.30 8.26
CA ALA A 3 -3.11 -4.01 6.87
C ALA A 3 -2.27 -5.13 6.25
N ILE A 4 -2.41 -5.34 4.94
CA ILE A 4 -1.47 -6.13 4.14
C ILE A 4 -0.43 -5.17 3.57
N VAL A 5 0.85 -5.43 3.82
CA VAL A 5 1.96 -4.57 3.38
C VAL A 5 2.97 -5.39 2.57
N VAL A 6 3.42 -4.84 1.45
CA VAL A 6 4.57 -5.33 0.66
C VAL A 6 5.64 -4.25 0.73
N THR A 7 6.86 -4.63 1.09
CA THR A 7 8.00 -3.69 1.23
C THR A 7 9.16 -4.01 0.31
N ASP A 8 9.26 -5.26 -0.13
CA ASP A 8 10.21 -5.69 -1.14
C ASP A 8 9.50 -5.74 -2.50
N GLN A 9 9.86 -4.81 -3.37
CA GLN A 9 9.34 -4.72 -4.73
C GLN A 9 9.58 -6.01 -5.53
N SER A 10 10.70 -6.71 -5.30
CA SER A 10 11.09 -7.91 -6.04
C SER A 10 10.40 -9.18 -5.54
N ALA A 11 9.95 -9.20 -4.28
CA ALA A 11 9.28 -10.36 -3.69
C ALA A 11 7.84 -10.55 -4.20
N GLY A 12 7.24 -9.50 -4.78
CA GLY A 12 5.86 -9.53 -5.25
C GLY A 12 4.88 -10.01 -4.17
N ALA A 13 3.94 -10.88 -4.54
CA ALA A 13 2.92 -11.40 -3.62
C ALA A 13 3.52 -12.21 -2.46
N ALA A 14 4.68 -12.87 -2.65
CA ALA A 14 5.35 -13.60 -1.58
C ALA A 14 5.88 -12.67 -0.48
N GLY A 15 6.07 -11.38 -0.78
CA GLY A 15 6.47 -10.35 0.18
C GLY A 15 5.33 -9.78 1.01
N MET A 16 4.07 -10.15 0.76
CA MET A 16 2.91 -9.67 1.50
C MET A 16 2.93 -10.12 2.96
N LYS A 17 2.69 -9.18 3.87
CA LYS A 17 2.57 -9.45 5.31
C LYS A 17 1.36 -8.78 5.90
N LEU A 18 0.60 -9.53 6.70
CA LEU A 18 -0.43 -8.97 7.58
C LEU A 18 0.25 -8.33 8.78
N VAL A 19 0.02 -7.04 9.01
CA VAL A 19 0.64 -6.26 10.08
C VAL A 19 -0.38 -5.37 10.79
N GLU A 20 -0.08 -5.01 12.03
CA GLU A 20 -0.81 -3.96 12.74
C GLU A 20 -0.24 -2.58 12.39
N ARG A 21 -1.12 -1.58 12.28
CA ARG A 21 -0.81 -0.18 12.01
C ARG A 21 -1.62 0.73 12.94
N PRO A 22 -1.14 1.95 13.23
CA PRO A 22 -1.96 2.97 13.90
C PRO A 22 -3.27 3.21 13.15
N GLU A 23 -4.33 3.53 13.88
CA GLU A 23 -5.59 3.96 13.26
C GLU A 23 -5.37 5.25 12.43
N PRO A 24 -6.08 5.40 11.29
CA PRO A 24 -5.88 6.53 10.41
C PRO A 24 -6.44 7.80 11.05
N ARG A 25 -5.82 8.94 10.78
CA ARG A 25 -6.34 10.26 11.14
C ARG A 25 -6.63 11.03 9.87
N ALA A 26 -7.88 11.46 9.70
CA ALA A 26 -8.26 12.33 8.59
C ALA A 26 -7.68 13.74 8.75
N ALA A 27 -7.14 14.31 7.67
CA ALA A 27 -7.00 15.75 7.52
C ALA A 27 -8.33 16.40 7.12
N ILE A 28 -8.34 17.72 6.90
CA ILE A 28 -9.58 18.50 6.68
C ILE A 28 -10.43 18.02 5.50
N ASN A 29 -9.81 17.42 4.48
CA ASN A 29 -10.48 16.96 3.26
C ASN A 29 -10.47 15.43 3.09
N ASP A 30 -10.08 14.69 4.14
CA ASP A 30 -10.03 13.23 4.09
C ASP A 30 -11.29 12.63 4.71
N VAL A 31 -11.60 11.40 4.28
CA VAL A 31 -12.57 10.54 4.96
C VAL A 31 -11.84 9.29 5.46
N VAL A 32 -12.19 8.84 6.67
CA VAL A 32 -11.82 7.52 7.17
C VAL A 32 -12.98 6.57 6.87
N VAL A 33 -12.67 5.45 6.24
CA VAL A 33 -13.66 4.42 5.88
C VAL A 33 -13.33 3.11 6.59
N GLU A 34 -14.38 2.41 7.03
CA GLU A 34 -14.27 1.00 7.43
C GLU A 34 -14.37 0.13 6.18
N VAL A 35 -13.33 -0.68 5.94
CA VAL A 35 -13.27 -1.54 4.75
C VAL A 35 -13.96 -2.86 5.05
N HIS A 36 -15.12 -3.10 4.40
CA HIS A 36 -15.82 -4.38 4.48
C HIS A 36 -15.39 -5.38 3.40
N ALA A 37 -14.92 -4.89 2.25
CA ALA A 37 -14.42 -5.71 1.15
C ALA A 37 -13.35 -4.94 0.35
N ALA A 38 -12.34 -5.65 -0.13
CA ALA A 38 -11.31 -5.13 -1.03
C ALA A 38 -11.06 -6.13 -2.16
N GLY A 39 -10.71 -5.63 -3.34
CA GLY A 39 -10.34 -6.42 -4.51
C GLY A 39 -8.86 -6.30 -4.85
N PHE A 40 -8.38 -7.15 -5.75
CA PHE A 40 -7.01 -7.13 -6.25
C PHE A 40 -7.03 -7.06 -7.77
N VAL A 41 -6.24 -6.15 -8.36
CA VAL A 41 -6.13 -6.01 -9.82
C VAL A 41 -4.78 -6.52 -10.31
N ASN A 42 -4.69 -6.85 -11.60
CA ASN A 42 -3.50 -7.49 -12.19
C ASN A 42 -2.21 -6.69 -11.97
N THR A 43 -2.30 -5.36 -11.91
CA THR A 43 -1.16 -4.45 -11.80
C THR A 43 -0.97 -3.90 -10.38
N GLU A 44 -1.68 -4.42 -9.37
CA GLU A 44 -1.66 -3.89 -7.99
C GLU A 44 -0.27 -3.91 -7.34
N LEU A 45 0.61 -4.82 -7.80
CA LEU A 45 1.99 -4.93 -7.32
C LEU A 45 3.02 -4.38 -8.30
N GLU A 46 2.58 -3.72 -9.38
CA GLU A 46 3.50 -2.99 -10.24
C GLU A 46 3.88 -1.68 -9.55
N TRP A 47 5.16 -1.54 -9.21
CA TRP A 47 5.67 -0.30 -8.62
C TRP A 47 5.97 0.70 -9.73
N PRO A 48 5.67 2.00 -9.53
CA PRO A 48 6.08 3.03 -10.45
C PRO A 48 7.59 2.93 -10.68
N ARG A 49 8.02 2.69 -11.92
CA ARG A 49 9.42 2.87 -12.27
C ARG A 49 9.68 4.37 -12.29
N ILE A 50 10.65 4.81 -11.48
CA ILE A 50 11.21 6.16 -11.66
C ILE A 50 12.30 6.04 -12.72
N ASP A 51 11.91 6.02 -13.99
CA ASP A 51 12.81 6.21 -15.11
C ASP A 51 12.97 7.72 -15.36
N GLY A 52 13.83 8.34 -14.55
CA GLY A 52 14.41 9.65 -14.83
C GLY A 52 13.95 10.78 -13.90
N VAL A 53 14.58 10.90 -12.73
CA VAL A 53 15.56 11.95 -12.44
C VAL A 53 16.08 11.72 -11.01
N ARG A 54 17.40 11.75 -10.94
CA ARG A 54 18.33 11.48 -9.84
C ARG A 54 18.03 12.24 -8.53
N SER A 55 18.37 11.60 -7.41
CA SER A 55 18.87 12.27 -6.19
C SER A 55 19.92 13.34 -6.52
N PRO A 56 20.03 14.41 -5.72
CA PRO A 56 20.33 14.33 -4.29
C PRO A 56 19.10 14.23 -3.39
#